data_AF-I4YKT8-F1
#
_entry.id   AF-I4YKT8-F1
#
_cell.length_a   1.000
_cell.length_b   1.000
_cell.length_c   1.000
_cell.angle_alpha   90.00
_cell.angle_beta   90.00
_cell.angle_gamma   90.00
#
_symmetry.space_group_name_H-M   'P 1'
#
loop_
_entity.id
_entity.type
_entity.pdbx_description
1 polymer ?
#
loop_
_entity_poly.entity_id
_entity_poly.type
_entity_poly.pdbx_seq_one_letter_code
_entity_poly.pdbx_strand_id
1 'polypeptide(L)' 'MKSLESGVFLDDKFSYGGWSGPSCRACKQPILPSDRVTRVEFQNDPSGTKGLTGDYHLACSRPFASLASVINFNPWAGW' A
#
# COMPACT_ATOMS: atom_id res chain seq x y z
N MET A 1 -15.51 -40.84 9.55
CA MET A 1 -14.15 -40.79 10.15
C MET A 1 -13.18 -40.65 9.00
N LYS A 2 -12.41 -39.58 8.80
CA LYS A 2 -11.93 -38.50 9.68
C LYS A 2 -11.79 -37.22 8.85
N SER A 3 -12.07 -36.08 9.46
CA SER A 3 -11.69 -34.75 8.99
C SER A 3 -10.19 -34.71 8.66
N LEU A 4 -9.82 -34.08 7.53
CA LEU A 4 -8.47 -33.56 7.36
C LEU A 4 -8.53 -32.04 7.44
N GLU A 5 -8.46 -31.57 8.68
CA GLU A 5 -8.06 -30.22 9.04
C GLU A 5 -6.61 -30.06 8.58
N SER A 6 -6.41 -29.36 7.45
CA SER A 6 -5.06 -29.03 6.96
C SER A 6 -4.75 -27.62 7.42
N GLY A 7 -3.87 -27.55 8.40
CA GLY A 7 -3.58 -26.39 9.21
C GLY A 7 -3.24 -25.13 8.41
N VAL A 8 -3.75 -24.02 8.93
CA VAL A 8 -3.17 -22.69 8.77
C VAL A 8 -1.71 -22.77 9.19
N PHE A 9 -0.81 -22.93 8.22
CA PHE A 9 0.59 -22.57 8.38
C PHE A 9 0.60 -21.05 8.50
N LEU A 10 0.55 -20.55 9.74
CA LEU A 10 1.05 -19.22 10.05
C LEU A 10 2.55 -19.31 9.82
N ASP A 11 3.00 -18.90 8.64
CA ASP A 11 4.42 -18.70 8.38
C ASP A 11 4.88 -17.48 9.19
N ASP A 12 5.24 -17.76 10.45
CA ASP A 12 6.09 -16.96 11.31
C ASP A 12 7.46 -16.75 10.64
N LYS A 13 7.49 -15.91 9.61
CA LYS A 13 8.72 -15.40 9.01
C LYS A 13 8.88 -13.92 9.29
N PHE A 14 8.65 -13.53 10.54
CA PHE A 14 9.32 -12.36 11.09
C PHE A 14 10.77 -12.75 11.41
N SER A 15 11.59 -12.88 10.37
CA SER A 15 13.04 -12.97 10.54
C SER A 15 13.50 -11.76 11.36
N TYR A 16 14.42 -11.99 12.29
CA TYR A 16 15.19 -10.98 13.04
C TYR A 16 16.12 -10.13 12.13
N GLY A 17 15.60 -9.69 10.98
CA GLY A 17 16.19 -8.78 10.02
C GLY A 17 15.02 -7.99 9.44
N GLY A 18 14.97 -6.70 9.78
CA GLY A 18 13.81 -5.83 9.52
C GLY A 18 13.23 -6.01 8.12
N TRP A 19 11.91 -6.05 8.05
CA TRP A 19 11.16 -6.05 6.79
C TRP A 19 11.68 -4.95 5.87
N SER A 20 12.33 -5.33 4.77
CA SER A 20 12.88 -4.40 3.78
C SER A 20 11.92 -4.15 2.60
N GLY A 21 10.68 -4.62 2.70
CA GLY A 21 9.66 -4.38 1.70
C GLY A 21 9.07 -2.97 1.79
N PRO A 22 8.13 -2.63 0.88
CA PRO A 22 7.56 -1.29 0.83
C PRO A 22 6.76 -0.97 2.11
N SER A 23 6.73 0.30 2.46
CA SER A 23 5.89 0.83 3.54
C SER A 23 4.73 1.61 2.94
N CYS A 24 3.55 1.46 3.54
CA CYS A 24 2.35 2.18 3.13
C CYS A 24 2.59 3.70 3.22
N ARG A 25 2.33 4.42 2.13
CA ARG A 25 2.53 5.88 2.08
C ARG A 25 1.63 6.65 3.05
N ALA A 26 0.46 6.12 3.41
CA ALA A 26 -0.44 6.74 4.39
C ALA A 26 -0.02 6.47 5.85
N CYS A 27 -0.05 5.20 6.28
CA CYS A 27 0.11 4.85 7.71
C CYS A 27 1.56 4.53 8.10
N LYS A 28 2.50 4.50 7.14
CA LYS A 28 3.93 4.21 7.32
C LYS A 28 4.26 2.81 7.86
N GLN A 29 3.26 1.97 8.09
CA GLN A 29 3.46 0.56 8.44
C GLN A 29 4.00 -0.22 7.22
N PRO A 30 4.83 -1.26 7.46
CA PRO A 30 5.27 -2.15 6.40
C PRO A 30 4.05 -2.82 5.73
N ILE A 31 4.11 -2.96 4.42
CA ILE A 31 3.15 -3.74 3.63
C ILE A 31 3.67 -5.18 3.57
N LEU A 32 2.93 -6.12 4.14
CA LEU A 32 3.28 -7.54 4.14
C LEU A 32 2.81 -8.24 2.85
N PRO A 33 3.30 -9.45 2.52
CA PRO A 33 2.93 -10.14 1.27
C PRO A 33 1.45 -10.49 1.19
N SER A 34 0.82 -10.68 2.35
CA SER A 34 -0.60 -11.04 2.47
C SER A 34 -1.53 -9.84 2.39
N ASP A 35 -0.99 -8.62 2.51
CA ASP A 35 -1.80 -7.41 2.47
C ASP A 35 -2.32 -7.15 1.05
N ARG A 36 -3.55 -6.65 0.97
CA ARG A 36 -4.06 -6.11 -0.30
C ARG A 36 -3.47 -4.72 -0.50
N VAL A 37 -2.81 -4.53 -1.64
CA VAL A 37 -2.08 -3.31 -1.98
C VAL A 37 -2.66 -2.67 -3.22
N THR A 38 -2.67 -1.34 -3.26
CA THR A 38 -2.84 -0.60 -4.51
C THR A 38 -1.80 0.50 -4.58
N ARG A 39 -1.32 0.74 -5.80
CA ARG A 39 -0.49 1.89 -6.09
C ARG A 39 -1.39 3.08 -6.43
N VAL A 40 -1.07 4.25 -5.87
CA VAL A 40 -1.72 5.51 -6.21
C VAL A 40 -0.70 6.41 -6.88
N GLU A 41 -1.10 7.05 -7.98
CA GLU A 41 -0.24 7.89 -8.81
C GLU A 41 -0.77 9.33 -8.86
N PHE A 42 0.07 10.27 -8.46
CA PHE A 42 -0.17 11.71 -8.58
C PHE A 42 0.74 12.27 -9.67
N GLN A 43 0.16 12.89 -10.69
CA GLN A 43 0.92 13.50 -11.81
C GLN A 43 1.86 14.63 -11.33
N ASN A 44 1.51 15.30 -10.22
CA ASN A 44 2.36 16.33 -9.61
C ASN A 44 3.50 15.77 -8.74
N ASP A 45 3.56 14.44 -8.57
CA ASP A 45 4.58 13.69 -7.83
C ASP A 45 4.97 12.42 -8.61
N PRO A 46 5.46 12.54 -9.86
CA PRO A 46 5.71 11.38 -10.72
C PRO A 46 6.85 10.49 -10.18
N SER A 47 7.82 11.09 -9.48
CA SER A 47 8.91 10.38 -8.83
C SER A 47 8.54 9.79 -7.47
N GLY A 48 7.38 10.13 -6.91
CA GLY A 48 7.00 9.72 -5.55
C GLY A 48 7.85 10.35 -4.45
N THR A 49 8.63 11.38 -4.75
CA THR A 49 9.56 12.03 -3.81
C THR A 49 8.84 12.92 -2.82
N LYS A 50 7.65 13.43 -3.17
CA LYS A 50 6.75 14.12 -2.23
C LYS A 50 6.02 13.13 -1.31
N GLY A 51 6.14 11.83 -1.59
CA GLY A 51 5.60 10.77 -0.75
C GLY A 51 4.09 10.53 -0.93
N LEU A 52 3.50 11.08 -2.00
CA LEU A 52 2.09 10.88 -2.35
C LEU A 52 1.95 9.72 -3.34
N THR A 53 2.80 9.69 -4.38
CA THR A 53 2.84 8.54 -5.29
C THR A 53 3.54 7.36 -4.62
N GLY A 54 2.94 6.17 -4.73
CA GLY A 54 3.52 4.93 -4.22
C GLY A 54 2.47 3.92 -3.75
N ASP A 55 2.94 2.98 -2.94
CA ASP A 55 2.14 1.84 -2.52
C ASP A 55 1.39 2.12 -1.21
N TYR A 56 0.13 1.68 -1.17
CA TYR A 56 -0.78 1.84 -0.04
C TYR A 56 -1.47 0.51 0.25
N HIS A 57 -1.75 0.23 1.52
CA HIS A 57 -2.79 -0.74 1.86
C HIS A 57 -4.10 -0.35 1.19
N LEU A 58 -4.88 -1.33 0.71
CA LEU A 58 -6.13 -1.12 0.00
C LEU A 58 -7.12 -0.26 0.81
N ALA A 59 -7.17 -0.44 2.14
CA ALA A 59 -8.01 0.39 2.99
C ALA A 59 -7.49 1.83 3.10
N CYS A 60 -6.17 2.01 3.21
CA CYS A 60 -5.53 3.30 3.35
C CYS A 60 -5.57 4.12 2.06
N SER A 61 -5.64 3.48 0.89
CA SER A 61 -5.55 4.16 -0.41
C SER A 61 -6.80 4.94 -0.77
N ARG A 62 -7.98 4.57 -0.25
CA ARG A 62 -9.29 5.11 -0.68
C ARG A 62 -9.34 6.64 -0.74
N PRO A 63 -8.96 7.40 0.31
CA PRO A 63 -8.98 8.87 0.23
C PRO A 63 -7.96 9.41 -0.78
N PHE A 64 -6.80 8.77 -0.91
CA PHE A 64 -5.73 9.21 -1.81
C PHE A 64 -6.04 8.89 -3.27
N ALA A 65 -6.72 7.78 -3.56
CA ALA A 65 -7.14 7.41 -4.91
C ALA A 65 -8.19 8.40 -5.46
N SER A 66 -9.17 8.78 -4.63
CA SER A 66 -10.13 9.83 -4.98
C SER A 66 -9.43 11.18 -5.18
N LEU A 67 -8.50 11.54 -4.27
CA LEU A 67 -7.74 12.79 -4.37
C LEU A 67 -6.87 12.83 -5.64
N ALA A 68 -6.12 11.76 -5.92
CA ALA A 68 -5.32 11.61 -7.12
C ALA A 68 -6.16 11.76 -8.37
N SER A 69 -7.36 11.17 -8.40
CA SER A 69 -8.28 11.29 -9.55
C SER A 69 -8.65 12.75 -9.83
N VAL A 70 -8.96 13.52 -8.79
CA VAL A 70 -9.32 14.95 -8.94
C VAL A 70 -8.12 15.79 -9.36
N ILE A 71 -6.97 15.63 -8.68
CA ILE A 71 -5.74 16.40 -8.97
C ILE A 71 -5.22 16.09 -10.38
N ASN A 72 -5.26 14.83 -10.80
CA ASN A 72 -4.81 14.43 -12.12
C ASN A 72 -5.77 14.88 -13.23
N PHE A 73 -7.06 15.03 -12.93
CA PHE A 73 -8.04 15.55 -13.87
C PHE A 73 -7.90 17.06 -14.09
N ASN A 74 -7.50 17.81 -13.06
CA ASN A 74 -7.21 19.24 -13.16
C ASN A 74 -5.82 19.56 -12.58
N PRO A 75 -4.75 19.49 -13.40
CA PRO A 75 -3.37 19.70 -12.94
C PRO A 75 -3.11 21.11 -12.39
N TRP A 76 -4.04 22.05 -12.57
CA TRP A 76 -3.98 23.41 -12.04
C TRP A 76 -4.63 23.57 -10.66
N ALA A 77 -5.32 22.55 -10.13
CA ALA A 77 -6.01 22.61 -8.82
C ALA A 77 -5.08 22.40 -7.61
N GLY A 78 -3.78 22.18 -7.82
CA GLY A 78 -2.80 21.85 -6.79
C GLY A 78 -1.82 22.97 -6.44
N TRP A 79 -2.15 24.24 -6.73
CA TRP A 79 -1.32 25.42 -6.47
C TRP A 79 -1.90 26.26 -5.34
#